data_AF-A0A7W4BL28-F1
#
_entry.id   AF-A0A7W4BL28-F1
#
_cell.length_a   1.000
_cell.length_b   1.000
_cell.length_c   1.000
_cell.angle_alpha   90.00
_cell.angle_beta   90.00
_cell.angle_gamma   90.00
#
_symmetry.space_group_name_H-M   'P 1'
#
loop_
_entity.id
_entity.type
_entity.pdbx_description
1 polymer ?
#
loop_
_entity_poly.entity_id
_entity_poly.type
_entity_poly.pdbx_seq_one_letter_code
_entity_poly.pdbx_strand_id
1 'polypeptide(L)'
;MDTCISQLNQQMQQHQLQAIVDSFASLSAIQQAMQLQHLYSSAQRMSVKYTYLQNIATRILTQHSLPTAIISQLNNTDQLSFFTPGLKFNHGFTQQNQQQQNVLHRLFSECSEAKLPFNYVRSLMLFESNENLLQALAQVNDIGLTPVASYIANNPAQHSLPKHEFSALLALMEVEFKQNQGNINTAAFLKALLTLSQTSPDKPLSDYKILLSGAYLRCKTEQVERYLVQHK
;
A
#
# COMPACT_ATOMS: atom_id res chain seq x y z
N MET A 1 -18.39 23.54 -4.10
CA MET A 1 -18.23 22.44 -3.12
C MET A 1 -19.03 21.27 -3.68
N ASP A 2 -18.41 20.12 -3.92
CA ASP A 2 -19.08 19.00 -4.58
C ASP A 2 -20.30 18.53 -3.79
N THR A 3 -21.42 18.32 -4.48
CA THR A 3 -22.73 18.01 -3.89
C THR A 3 -22.69 16.80 -2.95
N CYS A 4 -21.87 15.78 -3.25
CA CYS A 4 -21.70 14.61 -2.37
C CYS A 4 -21.05 14.95 -1.03
N ILE A 5 -20.14 15.94 -0.98
CA ILE A 5 -19.48 16.38 0.26
C ILE A 5 -20.44 17.24 1.10
N SER A 6 -21.22 18.10 0.46
CA SER A 6 -22.27 18.87 1.15
C SER A 6 -23.30 17.94 1.80
N GLN A 7 -23.75 16.90 1.08
CA GLN A 7 -24.65 15.88 1.61
C GLN A 7 -24.04 15.14 2.81
N LEU A 8 -22.79 14.66 2.68
CA LEU A 8 -22.08 13.99 3.77
C LEU A 8 -22.01 14.86 5.03
N ASN A 9 -21.63 16.13 4.88
CA ASN A 9 -21.54 17.07 6.00
C ASN A 9 -22.89 17.28 6.69
N GLN A 10 -23.97 17.42 5.91
CA GLN A 10 -25.33 17.56 6.45
C GLN A 10 -25.74 16.32 7.25
N GLN A 11 -25.54 15.13 6.71
CA GLN A 11 -25.88 13.87 7.40
C GLN A 11 -25.03 13.66 8.66
N MET A 12 -23.75 14.05 8.64
CA MET A 12 -22.89 14.02 9.83
C MET A 12 -23.37 14.97 10.93
N GLN A 13 -23.86 16.16 10.58
CA GLN A 13 -24.43 17.11 11.55
C GLN A 13 -25.74 16.60 12.16
N GLN A 14 -26.53 15.85 11.38
CA GLN A 14 -27.78 15.24 11.83
C GLN A 14 -27.58 13.89 12.53
N HIS A 15 -26.34 13.43 12.73
CA HIS A 15 -25.99 12.14 13.33
C HIS A 15 -26.64 10.92 12.62
N GLN A 16 -26.89 11.03 11.32
CA GLN A 16 -27.58 9.99 10.53
C GLN A 16 -26.59 8.99 9.95
N LEU A 17 -25.94 8.19 10.81
CA LEU A 17 -24.90 7.25 10.38
C LEU A 17 -25.37 6.27 9.30
N GLN A 18 -26.58 5.72 9.43
CA GLN A 18 -27.10 4.78 8.43
C GLN A 18 -27.37 5.47 7.08
N ALA A 19 -27.91 6.70 7.10
CA ALA A 19 -28.15 7.45 5.86
C ALA A 19 -26.84 7.80 5.13
N ILE A 20 -25.75 8.04 5.86
CA ILE A 20 -24.41 8.20 5.26
C ILE A 20 -24.04 6.94 4.50
N VAL A 21 -24.14 5.78 5.15
CA VAL A 21 -23.76 4.50 4.56
C VAL A 21 -24.63 4.11 3.36
N ASP A 22 -25.94 4.33 3.45
CA ASP A 22 -26.88 4.02 2.36
C ASP A 22 -26.64 4.94 1.16
N SER A 23 -26.46 6.25 1.40
CA SER A 23 -26.20 7.21 0.32
C SER A 23 -24.86 6.98 -0.36
N PHE A 24 -23.84 6.51 0.37
CA PHE A 24 -22.52 6.20 -0.17
C PHE A 24 -22.58 5.17 -1.31
N ALA A 25 -23.44 4.17 -1.19
CA ALA A 25 -23.60 3.12 -2.21
C ALA A 25 -24.13 3.65 -3.56
N SER A 26 -24.87 4.76 -3.53
CA SER A 26 -25.47 5.36 -4.73
C SER A 26 -24.51 6.27 -5.52
N LEU A 27 -23.34 6.56 -4.96
CA LEU A 27 -22.34 7.44 -5.54
C LEU A 27 -21.46 6.72 -6.56
N SER A 28 -20.90 7.47 -7.51
CA SER A 28 -19.84 6.94 -8.38
C SER A 28 -18.57 6.62 -7.58
N ALA A 29 -17.72 5.73 -8.08
CA ALA A 29 -16.46 5.36 -7.40
C ALA A 29 -15.56 6.57 -7.07
N ILE A 30 -15.55 7.59 -7.94
CA ILE A 30 -14.81 8.84 -7.72
C ILE A 30 -15.43 9.62 -6.55
N GLN A 31 -16.76 9.77 -6.52
CA GLN A 31 -17.46 10.47 -5.44
C GLN A 31 -17.34 9.73 -4.09
N GLN A 32 -17.34 8.40 -4.11
CA GLN A 32 -17.08 7.57 -2.94
C GLN A 32 -15.67 7.82 -2.38
N ALA A 33 -14.64 7.81 -3.25
CA ALA A 33 -13.27 8.14 -2.86
C ALA A 33 -13.17 9.57 -2.29
N MET A 34 -13.85 10.54 -2.91
CA MET A 34 -13.90 11.92 -2.42
C MET A 34 -14.50 12.01 -1.01
N GLN A 35 -15.60 11.30 -0.73
CA GLN A 35 -16.20 11.30 0.60
C GLN A 35 -15.27 10.71 1.66
N LEU A 36 -14.66 9.54 1.39
CA LEU A 36 -13.70 8.92 2.30
C LEU A 36 -12.47 9.82 2.54
N GLN A 37 -11.93 10.43 1.48
CA GLN A 37 -10.80 11.36 1.58
C GLN A 37 -11.16 12.64 2.36
N HIS A 38 -12.40 13.11 2.24
CA HIS A 38 -12.90 14.23 3.03
C HIS A 38 -13.02 13.89 4.52
N LEU A 39 -13.46 12.67 4.87
CA LEU A 39 -13.46 12.20 6.26
C LEU A 39 -12.05 12.24 6.86
N TYR A 40 -11.06 11.71 6.14
CA TYR A 40 -9.65 11.74 6.57
C TYR A 40 -9.13 13.18 6.71
N SER A 41 -9.28 14.00 5.67
CA SER A 41 -8.83 15.40 5.69
C SER A 41 -9.49 16.24 6.79
N SER A 42 -10.73 15.91 7.15
CA SER A 42 -11.45 16.55 8.26
C SER A 42 -10.96 16.06 9.61
N ALA A 43 -10.62 14.78 9.74
CA ALA A 43 -10.05 14.19 10.95
C ALA A 43 -8.67 14.77 11.27
N GLN A 44 -7.84 15.03 10.25
CA GLN A 44 -6.55 15.70 10.43
C GLN A 44 -6.67 17.14 10.95
N ARG A 45 -7.71 17.87 10.52
CA ARG A 45 -7.94 19.26 10.95
C ARG A 45 -8.57 19.36 12.33
N MET A 46 -9.31 18.33 12.76
CA MET A 46 -10.07 18.34 14.02
C MET A 46 -9.75 17.07 14.82
N SER A 47 -8.62 17.07 15.53
CA SER A 47 -8.16 15.90 16.31
C SER A 47 -9.23 15.35 17.27
N VAL A 48 -10.03 16.22 17.90
CA VAL A 48 -11.14 15.83 18.80
C VAL A 48 -12.20 14.98 18.10
N LYS A 49 -12.35 15.11 16.77
CA LYS A 49 -13.29 14.34 15.95
C LYS A 49 -12.65 13.15 15.24
N TYR A 50 -11.35 12.89 15.43
CA TYR A 50 -10.62 11.87 14.68
C TYR A 50 -11.30 10.50 14.78
N THR A 51 -11.53 10.02 16.01
CA THR A 51 -12.18 8.73 16.27
C THR A 51 -13.59 8.67 15.68
N TYR A 52 -14.37 9.75 15.78
CA TYR A 52 -15.71 9.81 15.22
C TYR A 52 -15.69 9.65 13.68
N LEU A 53 -14.82 10.40 13.00
CA LEU A 53 -14.71 10.36 11.55
C LEU A 53 -14.12 9.03 11.05
N GLN A 54 -13.17 8.45 11.79
CA GLN A 54 -12.67 7.10 11.54
C GLN A 54 -13.78 6.05 11.70
N ASN A 55 -14.65 6.17 12.69
CA ASN A 55 -15.76 5.26 12.89
C ASN A 55 -16.78 5.34 11.75
N ILE A 56 -17.03 6.54 11.18
CA ILE A 56 -17.86 6.69 9.98
C ILE A 56 -17.22 5.94 8.80
N ALA A 57 -15.94 6.22 8.51
CA ALA A 57 -15.24 5.56 7.41
C ALA A 57 -15.21 4.03 7.59
N THR A 58 -14.99 3.58 8.82
CA THR A 58 -15.03 2.15 9.18
C THR A 58 -16.40 1.56 8.90
N ARG A 59 -17.49 2.21 9.35
CA ARG A 59 -18.85 1.73 9.14
C ARG A 59 -19.20 1.62 7.66
N ILE A 60 -18.78 2.60 6.85
CA ILE A 60 -18.93 2.56 5.39
C ILE A 60 -18.20 1.33 4.83
N LEU A 61 -16.93 1.15 5.16
CA LEU A 61 -16.09 0.07 4.62
C LEU A 61 -16.45 -1.33 5.16
N THR A 62 -17.15 -1.42 6.29
CA THR A 62 -17.73 -2.69 6.76
C THR A 62 -18.99 -3.07 5.98
N GLN A 63 -19.71 -2.13 5.37
CA GLN A 63 -20.90 -2.44 4.56
C GLN A 63 -20.66 -2.45 3.05
N HIS A 64 -19.64 -1.73 2.59
CA HIS A 64 -19.31 -1.58 1.17
C HIS A 64 -17.83 -1.87 0.93
N SER A 65 -17.50 -2.42 -0.24
CA SER A 65 -16.12 -2.63 -0.65
C SER A 65 -15.36 -1.31 -0.79
N LEU A 66 -14.05 -1.35 -0.59
CA LEU A 66 -13.18 -0.19 -0.81
C LEU A 66 -13.31 0.29 -2.27
N PRO A 67 -13.67 1.58 -2.51
CA PRO A 67 -13.71 2.13 -3.86
C PRO A 67 -12.30 2.12 -4.45
N THR A 68 -12.10 1.49 -5.59
CA THR A 68 -10.75 1.32 -6.18
C THR A 68 -10.05 2.66 -6.46
N ALA A 69 -10.82 3.72 -6.71
CA ALA A 69 -10.33 5.07 -6.93
C ALA A 69 -9.59 5.68 -5.71
N ILE A 70 -9.86 5.21 -4.47
CA ILE A 70 -9.16 5.72 -3.29
C ILE A 70 -7.79 5.05 -3.08
N ILE A 71 -7.57 3.85 -3.65
CA ILE A 71 -6.33 3.09 -3.43
C ILE A 71 -5.12 3.94 -3.81
N SER A 72 -5.21 4.71 -4.90
CA SER A 72 -4.12 5.57 -5.34
C SER A 72 -3.75 6.67 -4.35
N GLN A 73 -4.67 7.03 -3.45
CA GLN A 73 -4.51 8.09 -2.46
C GLN A 73 -3.95 7.58 -1.13
N LEU A 74 -3.93 6.27 -0.88
CA LEU A 74 -3.44 5.67 0.37
C LEU A 74 -1.93 5.43 0.30
N ASN A 75 -1.15 6.51 0.39
CA ASN A 75 0.28 6.49 0.13
C ASN A 75 1.17 6.79 1.34
N ASN A 76 0.59 6.98 2.52
CA ASN A 76 1.34 7.12 3.77
C ASN A 76 0.67 6.39 4.95
N THR A 77 1.46 6.20 6.01
CA THR A 77 1.06 5.48 7.22
C THR A 77 -0.12 6.15 7.95
N ASP A 78 -0.22 7.47 7.92
CA ASP A 78 -1.30 8.19 8.64
C ASP A 78 -2.67 7.91 7.99
N GLN A 79 -2.72 7.90 6.65
CA GLN A 79 -3.89 7.47 5.88
C GLN A 79 -4.20 6.00 6.10
N LEU A 80 -3.19 5.13 5.96
CA LEU A 80 -3.39 3.69 6.17
C LEU A 80 -3.97 3.43 7.56
N SER A 81 -3.43 4.07 8.59
CA SER A 81 -3.90 3.96 9.98
C SER A 81 -5.35 4.40 10.14
N PHE A 82 -5.72 5.53 9.52
CA PHE A 82 -7.10 6.01 9.53
C PHE A 82 -8.07 4.98 8.95
N PHE A 83 -7.75 4.37 7.81
CA PHE A 83 -8.67 3.43 7.14
C PHE A 83 -8.52 1.97 7.60
N THR A 84 -7.44 1.61 8.28
CA THR A 84 -7.14 0.23 8.72
C THR A 84 -8.32 -0.47 9.38
N PRO A 85 -9.06 0.14 10.33
CA PRO A 85 -10.20 -0.55 10.95
C PRO A 85 -11.28 -0.98 9.94
N GLY A 86 -11.50 -0.18 8.88
CA GLY A 86 -12.42 -0.52 7.79
C GLY A 86 -11.84 -1.52 6.79
N LEU A 87 -10.55 -1.40 6.46
CA LEU A 87 -9.87 -2.24 5.45
C LEU A 87 -9.81 -3.73 5.80
N LYS A 88 -10.00 -4.08 7.08
CA LYS A 88 -10.10 -5.49 7.54
C LYS A 88 -11.30 -6.21 6.92
N PHE A 89 -12.36 -5.47 6.62
CA PHE A 89 -13.62 -5.98 6.13
C PHE A 89 -13.71 -5.88 4.60
N ASN A 90 -14.64 -6.63 4.00
CA ASN A 90 -14.99 -6.55 2.59
C ASN A 90 -13.79 -6.56 1.63
N HIS A 91 -12.78 -7.39 1.94
CA HIS A 91 -11.57 -7.52 1.13
C HIS A 91 -10.82 -6.19 0.94
N GLY A 92 -10.93 -5.23 1.88
CA GLY A 92 -10.39 -3.89 1.73
C GLY A 92 -8.87 -3.85 1.48
N PHE A 93 -8.09 -4.66 2.19
CA PHE A 93 -6.65 -4.80 1.94
C PHE A 93 -6.31 -5.44 0.59
N THR A 94 -7.11 -6.42 0.15
CA THR A 94 -6.88 -7.20 -1.08
C THR A 94 -7.53 -6.58 -2.31
N GLN A 95 -8.27 -5.49 -2.16
CA GLN A 95 -8.88 -4.79 -3.27
C GLN A 95 -7.80 -4.16 -4.14
N GLN A 96 -7.89 -4.38 -5.45
CA GLN A 96 -6.93 -3.88 -6.43
C GLN A 96 -7.57 -2.83 -7.36
N ASN A 97 -6.80 -1.83 -7.74
CA ASN A 97 -7.21 -0.83 -8.73
C ASN A 97 -7.05 -1.36 -10.18
N GLN A 98 -7.23 -0.49 -11.17
CA GLN A 98 -7.10 -0.86 -12.59
C GLN A 98 -5.70 -1.36 -12.98
N GLN A 99 -4.64 -0.97 -12.25
CA GLN A 99 -3.26 -1.43 -12.43
C GLN A 99 -2.94 -2.67 -11.56
N GLN A 100 -3.98 -3.33 -11.05
CA GLN A 100 -3.90 -4.41 -10.07
C GLN A 100 -3.11 -4.03 -8.79
N GLN A 101 -2.97 -2.74 -8.48
CA GLN A 101 -2.31 -2.30 -7.26
C GLN A 101 -3.31 -2.29 -6.12
N ASN A 102 -2.96 -2.93 -5.01
CA ASN A 102 -3.65 -2.76 -3.74
C ASN A 102 -3.03 -1.64 -2.90
N VAL A 103 -3.56 -1.42 -1.69
CA VAL A 103 -3.11 -0.34 -0.80
C VAL A 103 -1.63 -0.46 -0.41
N LEU A 104 -1.09 -1.68 -0.31
CA LEU A 104 0.32 -1.88 0.05
C LEU A 104 1.26 -1.54 -1.11
N HIS A 105 0.87 -1.86 -2.35
CA HIS A 105 1.64 -1.45 -3.54
C HIS A 105 1.83 0.07 -3.55
N ARG A 106 0.74 0.81 -3.34
CA ARG A 106 0.74 2.28 -3.33
C ARG A 106 1.58 2.84 -2.18
N LEU A 107 1.32 2.37 -0.96
CA LEU A 107 2.05 2.78 0.24
C LEU A 107 3.56 2.56 0.11
N PHE A 108 3.99 1.43 -0.44
CA PHE A 108 5.42 1.11 -0.57
C PHE A 108 6.08 1.83 -1.75
N SER A 109 5.35 2.09 -2.83
CA SER A 109 5.89 2.80 -4.00
C SER A 109 6.13 4.30 -3.76
N GLU A 110 5.39 4.92 -2.86
CA GLU A 110 5.39 6.38 -2.64
C GLU A 110 5.87 6.79 -1.24
N CYS A 111 6.38 5.85 -0.45
CA CYS A 111 6.90 6.19 0.87
C CYS A 111 8.10 7.13 0.80
N SER A 112 8.11 8.16 1.63
CA SER A 112 9.28 9.03 1.80
C SER A 112 10.27 8.43 2.80
N GLU A 113 11.54 8.81 2.70
CA GLU A 113 12.61 8.33 3.61
C GLU A 113 12.29 8.65 5.09
N ALA A 114 11.58 9.75 5.34
CA ALA A 114 11.19 10.19 6.66
C ALA A 114 9.99 9.41 7.25
N LYS A 115 9.19 8.74 6.41
CA LYS A 115 7.97 8.03 6.81
C LYS A 115 7.86 6.68 6.10
N LEU A 116 8.82 5.82 6.40
CA LEU A 116 8.83 4.44 5.92
C LEU A 116 7.72 3.61 6.60
N PRO A 117 7.01 2.74 5.86
CA PRO A 117 5.83 2.05 6.37
C PRO A 117 6.12 0.63 6.89
N PHE A 118 7.33 0.09 6.73
CA PHE A 118 7.56 -1.35 6.88
C PHE A 118 7.36 -1.81 8.32
N ASN A 119 7.91 -1.09 9.29
CA ASN A 119 7.74 -1.45 10.69
C ASN A 119 6.27 -1.35 11.13
N TYR A 120 5.54 -0.36 10.62
CA TYR A 120 4.11 -0.22 10.86
C TYR A 120 3.31 -1.39 10.27
N VAL A 121 3.49 -1.71 8.99
CA VAL A 121 2.79 -2.80 8.31
C VAL A 121 3.13 -4.15 8.93
N ARG A 122 4.40 -4.39 9.28
CA ARG A 122 4.80 -5.58 10.03
C ARG A 122 4.05 -5.70 11.36
N SER A 123 3.94 -4.60 12.09
CA SER A 123 3.22 -4.58 13.38
C SER A 123 1.73 -4.89 13.19
N LEU A 124 1.11 -4.39 12.11
CA LEU A 124 -0.27 -4.74 11.77
C LEU A 124 -0.46 -6.24 11.49
N MET A 125 0.51 -6.90 10.84
CA MET A 125 0.42 -8.34 10.55
C MET A 125 0.47 -9.24 11.78
N LEU A 126 0.88 -8.72 12.95
CA LEU A 126 0.87 -9.47 14.21
C LEU A 126 -0.55 -9.62 14.79
N PHE A 127 -1.52 -8.87 14.29
CA PHE A 127 -2.91 -8.98 14.73
C PHE A 127 -3.67 -9.96 13.85
N GLU A 128 -4.18 -11.05 14.45
CA GLU A 128 -4.97 -12.07 13.76
C GLU A 128 -6.16 -11.50 12.98
N SER A 129 -6.76 -10.41 13.46
CA SER A 129 -7.84 -9.68 12.75
C SER A 129 -7.48 -9.14 11.35
N ASN A 130 -6.21 -9.23 10.93
CA ASN A 130 -5.71 -8.71 9.67
C ASN A 130 -5.34 -9.81 8.67
N GLU A 131 -6.03 -10.96 8.64
CA GLU A 131 -5.71 -12.06 7.72
C GLU A 131 -5.61 -11.61 6.24
N ASN A 132 -6.54 -10.75 5.81
CA ASN A 132 -6.56 -10.18 4.45
C ASN A 132 -5.30 -9.34 4.14
N LEU A 133 -4.61 -8.81 5.15
CA LEU A 133 -3.36 -8.05 4.96
C LEU A 133 -2.22 -8.97 4.48
N LEU A 134 -2.17 -10.21 4.97
CA LEU A 134 -1.19 -11.21 4.53
C LEU A 134 -1.39 -11.57 3.05
N GLN A 135 -2.66 -11.76 2.66
CA GLN A 135 -3.03 -12.01 1.26
C GLN A 135 -2.68 -10.82 0.37
N ALA A 136 -2.93 -9.60 0.83
CA ALA A 136 -2.59 -8.38 0.08
C ALA A 136 -1.08 -8.23 -0.15
N LEU A 137 -0.23 -8.70 0.79
CA LEU A 137 1.22 -8.69 0.59
C LEU A 137 1.67 -9.66 -0.51
N ALA A 138 0.90 -10.71 -0.77
CA ALA A 138 1.21 -11.74 -1.75
C ALA A 138 0.67 -11.43 -3.17
N GLN A 139 -0.33 -10.55 -3.28
CA GLN A 139 -0.92 -10.17 -4.57
C GLN A 139 0.10 -9.46 -5.47
N VAL A 140 0.03 -9.73 -6.76
CA VAL A 140 0.84 -9.06 -7.78
C VAL A 140 0.05 -7.95 -8.47
N ASN A 141 0.74 -6.89 -8.88
CA ASN A 141 0.22 -5.87 -9.79
C ASN A 141 0.24 -6.35 -11.27
N ASP A 142 -0.15 -5.46 -12.17
CA ASP A 142 -0.26 -5.71 -13.62
C ASP A 142 1.06 -6.11 -14.30
N ILE A 143 2.20 -5.73 -13.73
CA ILE A 143 3.54 -6.13 -14.18
C ILE A 143 4.08 -7.36 -13.45
N GLY A 144 3.29 -8.00 -12.58
CA GLY A 144 3.66 -9.24 -11.91
C GLY A 144 4.54 -9.06 -10.67
N LEU A 145 4.58 -7.87 -10.06
CA LEU A 145 5.32 -7.60 -8.83
C LEU A 145 4.38 -7.52 -7.62
N THR A 146 4.80 -8.10 -6.50
CA THR A 146 4.17 -7.89 -5.19
C THR A 146 4.45 -6.48 -4.64
N PRO A 147 3.84 -6.05 -3.52
CA PRO A 147 4.19 -4.79 -2.88
C PRO A 147 5.68 -4.69 -2.52
N VAL A 148 6.26 -5.74 -1.93
CA VAL A 148 7.68 -5.73 -1.52
C VAL A 148 8.58 -5.71 -2.74
N ALA A 149 8.28 -6.54 -3.76
CA ALA A 149 8.99 -6.51 -5.04
C ALA A 149 8.94 -5.12 -5.69
N SER A 150 7.76 -4.49 -5.69
CA SER A 150 7.56 -3.16 -6.26
C SER A 150 8.43 -2.11 -5.58
N TYR A 151 8.56 -2.15 -4.25
CA TYR A 151 9.49 -1.30 -3.51
C TYR A 151 10.94 -1.54 -3.92
N ILE A 152 11.39 -2.79 -3.86
CA ILE A 152 12.81 -3.11 -4.09
C ILE A 152 13.20 -2.87 -5.54
N ALA A 153 12.36 -3.22 -6.52
CA ALA A 153 12.72 -3.12 -7.93
C ALA A 153 12.55 -1.69 -8.50
N ASN A 154 11.58 -0.91 -8.01
CA ASN A 154 11.24 0.39 -8.62
C ASN A 154 11.65 1.62 -7.81
N ASN A 155 11.92 1.51 -6.50
CA ASN A 155 12.24 2.70 -5.71
C ASN A 155 13.61 3.28 -6.10
N PRO A 156 13.71 4.55 -6.54
CA PRO A 156 14.98 5.15 -6.94
C PRO A 156 15.90 5.49 -5.76
N ALA A 157 15.37 5.50 -4.53
CA ALA A 157 16.16 5.71 -3.34
C ALA A 157 17.11 4.52 -3.13
N GLN A 158 18.41 4.83 -3.09
CA GLN A 158 19.49 3.85 -3.01
C GLN A 158 20.20 3.83 -1.64
N HIS A 159 19.68 4.58 -0.65
CA HIS A 159 20.24 4.66 0.69
C HIS A 159 19.82 3.47 1.56
N SER A 160 20.61 3.16 2.58
CA SER A 160 20.31 2.10 3.55
C SER A 160 19.15 2.50 4.47
N LEU A 161 18.19 1.61 4.67
CA LEU A 161 17.08 1.82 5.60
C LEU A 161 17.56 1.89 7.07
N PRO A 162 16.87 2.65 7.94
CA PRO A 162 17.05 2.55 9.39
C PRO A 162 16.88 1.10 9.87
N LYS A 163 17.64 0.71 10.91
CA LYS A 163 17.70 -0.71 11.37
C LYS A 163 16.33 -1.36 11.61
N HIS A 164 15.38 -0.62 12.20
CA HIS A 164 14.04 -1.13 12.49
C HIS A 164 13.21 -1.32 11.22
N GLU A 165 13.29 -0.39 10.27
CA GLU A 165 12.63 -0.49 8.95
C GLU A 165 13.25 -1.59 8.09
N PHE A 166 14.57 -1.71 8.09
CA PHE A 166 15.27 -2.79 7.38
C PHE A 166 14.87 -4.16 7.91
N SER A 167 14.89 -4.33 9.23
CA SER A 167 14.48 -5.59 9.87
C SER A 167 13.01 -5.90 9.61
N ALA A 168 12.16 -4.87 9.53
CA ALA A 168 10.76 -5.04 9.20
C ALA A 168 10.55 -5.43 7.74
N LEU A 169 11.27 -4.82 6.80
CA LEU A 169 11.25 -5.18 5.39
C LEU A 169 11.65 -6.65 5.18
N LEU A 170 12.73 -7.11 5.82
CA LEU A 170 13.13 -8.52 5.77
C LEU A 170 12.04 -9.47 6.31
N ALA A 171 11.36 -9.09 7.38
CA ALA A 171 10.23 -9.87 7.89
C ALA A 171 9.06 -9.90 6.90
N LEU A 172 8.76 -8.79 6.22
CA LEU A 172 7.74 -8.74 5.17
C LEU A 172 8.11 -9.62 3.97
N MET A 173 9.39 -9.64 3.55
CA MET A 173 9.86 -10.57 2.51
C MET A 173 9.61 -12.03 2.91
N GLU A 174 9.89 -12.38 4.17
CA GLU A 174 9.67 -13.75 4.67
C GLU A 174 8.18 -14.11 4.73
N VAL A 175 7.33 -13.17 5.15
CA VAL A 175 5.86 -13.37 5.15
C VAL A 175 5.36 -13.59 3.72
N GLU A 176 5.74 -12.72 2.79
CA GLU A 176 5.38 -12.84 1.37
C GLU A 176 5.84 -14.18 0.78
N PHE A 177 7.11 -14.55 1.02
CA PHE A 177 7.68 -15.79 0.52
C PHE A 177 6.88 -17.01 0.99
N LYS A 178 6.45 -17.04 2.26
CA LYS A 178 5.61 -18.11 2.80
C LYS A 178 4.24 -18.15 2.15
N GLN A 179 3.59 -16.99 1.99
CA GLN A 179 2.28 -16.90 1.35
C GLN A 179 2.31 -17.38 -0.11
N ASN A 180 3.37 -17.02 -0.84
CA ASN A 180 3.57 -17.42 -2.22
C ASN A 180 4.21 -18.81 -2.39
N GLN A 181 4.44 -19.55 -1.30
CA GLN A 181 5.09 -20.88 -1.32
C GLN A 181 6.45 -20.86 -2.04
N GLY A 182 7.15 -19.73 -1.95
CA GLY A 182 8.43 -19.48 -2.63
C GLY A 182 8.34 -19.18 -4.12
N ASN A 183 7.15 -19.06 -4.70
CA ASN A 183 6.96 -18.68 -6.09
C ASN A 183 7.08 -17.16 -6.26
N ILE A 184 8.30 -16.68 -6.52
CA ILE A 184 8.58 -15.28 -6.84
C ILE A 184 8.68 -15.13 -8.36
N ASN A 185 8.03 -14.10 -8.92
CA ASN A 185 8.17 -13.77 -10.34
C ASN A 185 9.53 -13.10 -10.63
N THR A 186 10.59 -13.90 -10.65
CA THR A 186 11.97 -13.45 -10.85
C THR A 186 12.14 -12.68 -12.16
N ALA A 187 11.47 -13.10 -13.24
CA ALA A 187 11.57 -12.44 -14.53
C ALA A 187 11.01 -11.01 -14.49
N ALA A 188 9.82 -10.82 -13.92
CA ALA A 188 9.24 -9.49 -13.74
C ALA A 188 10.11 -8.61 -12.85
N PHE A 189 10.60 -9.16 -11.73
CA PHE A 189 11.45 -8.44 -10.79
C PHE A 189 12.74 -7.93 -11.45
N LEU A 190 13.46 -8.81 -12.15
CA LEU A 190 14.72 -8.46 -12.81
C LEU A 190 14.51 -7.47 -13.96
N LYS A 191 13.40 -7.59 -14.71
CA LYS A 191 13.02 -6.62 -15.74
C LYS A 191 12.80 -5.23 -15.14
N ALA A 192 12.05 -5.13 -14.04
CA ALA A 192 11.80 -3.87 -13.35
C ALA A 192 13.10 -3.26 -12.79
N LEU A 193 13.95 -4.08 -12.18
CA LEU A 193 15.26 -3.65 -11.68
C LEU A 193 16.18 -3.14 -12.81
N LEU A 194 16.16 -3.80 -13.97
CA LEU A 194 16.89 -3.36 -15.16
C LEU A 194 16.38 -2.01 -15.65
N THR A 195 15.06 -1.83 -15.76
CA THR A 195 14.45 -0.54 -16.12
C THR A 195 14.89 0.57 -15.15
N LEU A 196 14.89 0.31 -13.85
CA LEU A 196 15.40 1.27 -12.87
C LEU A 196 16.88 1.60 -13.12
N SER A 197 17.72 0.59 -13.38
CA SER A 197 19.15 0.84 -13.68
C SER A 197 19.38 1.68 -14.94
N GLN A 198 18.45 1.62 -15.90
CA GLN A 198 18.50 2.38 -17.16
C GLN A 198 17.99 3.82 -17.00
N THR A 199 17.19 4.12 -15.96
CA THR A 199 16.74 5.51 -15.68
C THR A 199 17.85 6.43 -15.18
N SER A 200 18.99 5.89 -14.74
CA SER A 200 20.17 6.65 -14.32
C SER A 200 21.43 5.95 -14.83
N PRO A 201 21.70 5.97 -16.14
CA PRO A 201 22.76 5.17 -16.74
C PRO A 201 24.15 5.50 -16.19
N ASP A 202 24.36 6.76 -15.77
CA ASP A 202 25.62 7.26 -15.22
C ASP A 202 25.85 6.86 -13.74
N LYS A 203 24.84 6.30 -13.07
CA LYS A 203 24.92 5.90 -11.67
C LYS A 203 24.53 4.43 -11.53
N PRO A 204 25.48 3.52 -11.25
CA PRO A 204 25.14 2.13 -10.99
C PRO A 204 24.20 2.03 -9.78
N LEU A 205 23.42 0.95 -9.73
CA LEU A 205 22.65 0.62 -8.54
C LEU A 205 23.61 0.45 -7.36
N SER A 206 23.24 0.95 -6.18
CA SER A 206 24.06 0.79 -4.98
C SER A 206 24.19 -0.68 -4.56
N ASP A 207 25.30 -1.01 -3.90
CA ASP A 207 25.52 -2.34 -3.31
C ASP A 207 24.37 -2.76 -2.39
N TYR A 208 23.77 -1.79 -1.69
CA TYR A 208 22.59 -2.01 -0.86
C TYR A 208 21.38 -2.51 -1.67
N LYS A 209 21.13 -1.95 -2.85
CA LYS A 209 20.04 -2.34 -3.75
C LYS A 209 20.27 -3.75 -4.31
N ILE A 210 21.51 -4.05 -4.69
CA ILE A 210 21.91 -5.38 -5.16
C ILE A 210 21.76 -6.41 -4.04
N LEU A 211 22.19 -6.09 -2.82
CA LEU A 211 22.03 -6.92 -1.64
C LEU A 211 20.55 -7.22 -1.34
N LEU A 212 19.70 -6.19 -1.32
CA LEU A 212 18.25 -6.35 -1.12
C LEU A 212 17.62 -7.20 -2.23
N SER A 213 18.04 -7.00 -3.48
CA SER A 213 17.55 -7.79 -4.61
C SER A 213 17.93 -9.26 -4.50
N GLY A 214 19.19 -9.54 -4.14
CA GLY A 214 19.66 -10.91 -3.88
C GLY A 214 18.94 -11.55 -2.70
N ALA A 215 18.72 -10.80 -1.61
CA ALA A 215 17.97 -11.27 -0.45
C ALA A 215 16.51 -11.62 -0.83
N TYR A 216 15.84 -10.76 -1.59
CA TYR A 216 14.47 -10.99 -2.06
C TYR A 216 14.37 -12.21 -2.97
N LEU A 217 15.26 -12.31 -3.97
CA LEU A 217 15.31 -13.43 -4.91
C LEU A 217 15.93 -14.72 -4.32
N ARG A 218 16.43 -14.67 -3.08
CA ARG A 218 17.18 -15.75 -2.41
C ARG A 218 18.35 -16.28 -3.25
N CYS A 219 19.06 -15.38 -3.90
CA CYS A 219 20.22 -15.70 -4.71
C CYS A 219 21.45 -14.90 -4.29
N LYS A 220 22.63 -15.28 -4.81
CA LYS A 220 23.85 -14.50 -4.55
C LYS A 220 23.82 -13.20 -5.36
N THR A 221 24.41 -12.14 -4.80
CA THR A 221 24.45 -10.82 -5.43
C THR A 221 25.08 -10.84 -6.82
N GLU A 222 26.09 -11.69 -7.04
CA GLU A 222 26.77 -11.81 -8.34
C GLU A 222 25.82 -12.31 -9.44
N GLN A 223 24.77 -13.05 -9.10
CA GLN A 223 23.77 -13.49 -10.09
C GLN A 223 22.91 -12.31 -10.57
N VAL A 224 22.54 -11.41 -9.65
CA VAL A 224 21.81 -10.19 -9.97
C VAL A 224 22.66 -9.27 -10.84
N GLU A 225 23.92 -9.06 -10.46
CA GLU A 225 24.87 -8.22 -11.20
C GLU A 225 25.12 -8.75 -12.61
N ARG A 226 25.36 -10.07 -12.76
CA ARG A 226 25.53 -10.71 -14.07
C ARG A 226 24.32 -10.49 -14.97
N TYR A 227 23.11 -10.64 -14.44
CA TYR A 227 21.90 -10.38 -15.21
C TYR A 227 21.84 -8.93 -15.70
N LEU A 228 22.11 -7.96 -14.82
CA LEU A 228 22.10 -6.54 -15.17
C LEU A 228 23.15 -6.19 -16.22
N VAL A 229 24.36 -6.75 -16.14
CA VAL A 229 25.42 -6.51 -17.13
C VAL A 229 25.08 -7.13 -18.49
N GLN A 230 24.48 -8.32 -18.51
CA GLN A 230 24.13 -9.02 -19.76
C GLN A 230 22.98 -8.36 -20.54
N HIS A 231 22.13 -7.57 -19.87
CA HIS A 231 20.91 -7.00 -20.44
C HIS A 231 20.89 -5.47 -20.44
N LYS A 232 22.00 -4.82 -20.10
CA LYS A 232 22.22 -3.38 -20.32
C LYS A 232 22.49 -3.10 -21.79
#